data_AF-A0A428W7M2-F1
#
_entry.id   AF-A0A428W7M2-F1
#
_cell.length_a   1.000
_cell.length_b   1.000
_cell.length_c   1.000
_cell.angle_alpha   90.00
_cell.angle_beta   90.00
_cell.angle_gamma   90.00
#
_symmetry.space_group_name_H-M   'P 1'
#
loop_
_entity.id
_entity.type
_entity.pdbx_description
1 polymer ?
#
loop_
_entity_poly.entity_id
_entity_poly.type
_entity_poly.pdbx_seq_one_letter_code
_entity_poly.pdbx_strand_id
1 'polypeptide(L)'
;MLRIMIYRFHSQLSWTVSALVATAGVLVLGAPAQAATTGVAAVASATKVTFAAGSGQANAITVTRSGRVVVIDDKVTIKPGRGCKRVGSDKTRVKCTTTSNPALVT
;
A
#
# COMPACT_ATOMS: atom_id res chain seq x y z
N MET A 1 -47.28 -53.34 24.89
CA MET A 1 -46.45 -52.39 25.66
C MET A 1 -46.23 -51.16 24.78
N LEU A 2 -47.07 -50.13 24.73
CA LEU A 2 -47.56 -49.21 25.76
C LEU A 2 -46.46 -48.52 26.56
N ARG A 3 -46.03 -47.34 26.06
CA ARG A 3 -45.84 -46.11 26.84
C ARG A 3 -45.82 -44.91 25.89
N ILE A 4 -47.03 -44.42 25.60
CA ILE A 4 -47.28 -43.11 25.01
C ILE A 4 -46.90 -42.08 26.08
N MET A 5 -45.78 -41.40 25.90
CA MET A 5 -45.36 -40.33 26.81
C MET A 5 -46.08 -39.04 26.39
N ILE A 6 -47.29 -38.90 26.93
CA ILE A 6 -48.11 -37.69 26.89
C ILE A 6 -47.37 -36.63 27.71
N TYR A 7 -46.56 -35.79 27.06
CA TYR A 7 -46.06 -34.57 27.68
C TYR A 7 -47.19 -33.55 27.68
N ARG A 8 -47.61 -33.20 28.91
CA ARG A 8 -48.72 -32.31 29.20
C ARG A 8 -48.55 -30.96 28.50
N PHE A 9 -49.54 -30.66 27.67
CA PHE A 9 -49.91 -29.33 27.18
C PHE A 9 -50.00 -28.36 28.37
N HIS A 10 -48.98 -27.51 28.54
CA HIS A 10 -49.15 -26.24 29.23
C HIS A 10 -49.32 -25.16 28.16
N SER A 11 -50.58 -24.78 28.00
CA SER A 11 -51.04 -23.60 27.27
C SER A 11 -50.27 -22.37 27.75
N GLN A 12 -49.44 -21.79 26.88
CA GLN A 12 -49.02 -20.39 26.95
C GLN A 12 -49.10 -19.82 25.54
N LEU A 13 -50.30 -19.35 25.23
CA LEU A 13 -50.62 -18.51 24.09
C LEU A 13 -49.88 -17.17 24.28
N SER A 14 -48.83 -16.89 23.51
CA SER A 14 -48.19 -15.56 23.42
C SER A 14 -47.46 -15.39 22.09
N TRP A 15 -48.26 -15.14 21.05
CA TRP A 15 -48.12 -14.06 20.07
C TRP A 15 -46.72 -13.80 19.48
N THR A 16 -46.57 -14.23 18.22
CA THR A 16 -45.89 -13.54 17.11
C THR A 16 -44.54 -12.87 17.37
N VAL A 17 -43.47 -13.48 16.86
CA VAL A 17 -42.40 -12.70 16.22
C VAL A 17 -42.09 -13.35 14.87
N SER A 18 -42.59 -12.71 13.82
CA SER A 18 -42.23 -13.01 12.43
C SER A 18 -40.71 -12.94 12.29
N ALA A 19 -40.07 -14.07 12.00
CA ALA A 19 -38.67 -14.09 11.64
C ALA A 19 -38.50 -13.48 10.24
N LEU A 20 -38.32 -12.15 10.20
CA LEU A 20 -37.92 -11.43 9.00
C LEU A 20 -36.50 -11.88 8.65
N VAL A 21 -36.35 -12.76 7.66
CA VAL A 21 -35.06 -13.07 7.05
C VAL A 21 -34.62 -11.82 6.26
N ALA A 22 -33.95 -10.90 6.94
CA ALA A 22 -33.24 -9.81 6.29
C ALA A 22 -31.93 -10.35 5.72
N THR A 23 -31.90 -10.66 4.43
CA THR A 23 -30.67 -10.84 3.66
C THR A 23 -29.85 -9.56 3.71
N ALA A 24 -28.91 -9.47 4.66
CA ALA A 24 -27.90 -8.43 4.65
C ALA A 24 -26.93 -8.72 3.50
N GLY A 25 -27.19 -8.13 2.33
CA GLY A 25 -26.26 -8.14 1.21
C GLY A 25 -24.92 -7.56 1.67
N VAL A 26 -23.87 -8.37 1.56
CA VAL A 26 -22.49 -7.95 1.83
C VAL A 26 -22.14 -6.90 0.77
N LEU A 27 -22.25 -5.62 1.12
CA LEU A 27 -21.68 -4.53 0.35
C LEU A 27 -20.16 -4.65 0.46
N VAL A 28 -19.55 -5.40 -0.44
CA VAL A 28 -18.11 -5.31 -0.72
C VAL A 28 -17.90 -3.93 -1.33
N LEU A 29 -17.74 -2.92 -0.48
CA LEU A 29 -17.12 -1.67 -0.84
C LEU A 29 -15.67 -2.01 -1.16
N GLY A 30 -15.42 -2.42 -2.41
CA GLY A 30 -14.09 -2.41 -2.98
C GLY A 30 -13.59 -0.98 -2.92
N ALA A 31 -12.84 -0.65 -1.86
CA ALA A 31 -12.12 0.61 -1.80
C ALA A 31 -11.30 0.73 -3.10
N PRO A 32 -11.19 1.93 -3.71
CA PRO A 32 -10.33 2.09 -4.86
C PRO A 32 -8.93 1.70 -4.38
N ALA A 33 -8.33 0.68 -4.98
CA ALA A 33 -6.90 0.47 -4.85
C ALA A 33 -6.27 1.62 -5.64
N GLN A 34 -6.06 2.78 -5.00
CA GLN A 34 -5.31 3.87 -5.64
C GLN A 34 -3.89 3.36 -5.84
N ALA A 35 -3.61 2.91 -7.06
CA ALA A 35 -2.33 2.33 -7.41
C ALA A 35 -1.25 3.39 -7.19
N ALA A 36 -0.34 3.10 -6.27
CA ALA A 36 0.84 3.93 -6.05
C ALA A 36 1.60 4.05 -7.37
N THR A 37 1.81 5.28 -7.86
CA THR A 37 2.66 5.45 -9.03
C THR A 37 4.12 5.28 -8.60
N THR A 38 4.93 4.77 -9.52
CA THR A 38 6.35 4.53 -9.28
C THR A 38 7.11 5.84 -9.30
N GLY A 39 7.88 6.13 -8.24
CA GLY A 39 8.79 7.27 -8.22
C GLY A 39 9.92 7.11 -9.24
N VAL A 40 10.58 8.20 -9.63
CA VAL A 40 11.67 8.17 -10.62
C VAL A 40 12.83 9.01 -10.14
N ALA A 41 14.05 8.46 -10.17
CA ALA A 41 15.26 9.21 -9.86
C ALA A 41 16.18 9.30 -11.07
N ALA A 42 16.72 10.48 -11.37
CA ALA A 42 17.66 10.67 -12.48
C ALA A 42 18.70 11.74 -12.15
N VAL A 43 19.90 11.59 -12.72
CA VAL A 43 20.92 12.64 -12.73
C VAL A 43 20.55 13.67 -13.79
N ALA A 44 20.22 14.88 -13.34
CA ALA A 44 19.86 16.00 -14.21
C ALA A 44 21.10 16.72 -14.76
N SER A 45 22.12 16.92 -13.91
CA SER A 45 23.36 17.61 -14.26
C SER A 45 24.55 17.05 -13.47
N ALA A 46 25.76 17.55 -13.74
CA ALA A 46 26.99 17.11 -13.07
C ALA A 46 26.95 17.19 -11.53
N THR A 47 26.08 18.02 -10.95
CA THR A 47 25.94 18.24 -9.49
C THR A 47 24.49 18.13 -9.00
N LYS A 48 23.55 17.72 -9.86
CA LYS A 48 22.10 17.72 -9.56
C LYS A 48 21.47 16.37 -9.82
N VAL A 49 20.75 15.85 -8.83
CA VAL A 49 19.88 14.68 -8.95
C VAL A 49 18.43 15.14 -8.80
N THR A 50 17.55 14.61 -9.63
CA THR A 50 16.11 14.89 -9.56
C THR A 50 15.38 13.62 -9.15
N PHE A 51 14.48 13.76 -8.18
CA PHE A 51 13.63 12.71 -7.67
C PHE A 51 12.16 13.12 -7.77
N ALA A 52 11.42 12.43 -8.63
CA ALA A 52 9.97 12.55 -8.68
C ALA A 52 9.36 11.45 -7.79
N ALA A 53 8.72 11.85 -6.69
CA ALA A 53 8.06 10.91 -5.80
C ALA A 53 6.84 10.25 -6.47
N GLY A 54 6.55 9.01 -6.07
CA GLY A 54 5.31 8.34 -6.44
C GLY A 54 4.11 9.03 -5.79
N SER A 55 2.99 9.09 -6.51
CA SER A 55 1.70 9.53 -5.99
C SER A 55 0.84 8.35 -5.53
N GLY A 56 -0.13 8.61 -4.65
CA GLY A 56 -1.09 7.59 -4.19
C GLY A 56 -0.70 6.83 -2.92
N GLN A 57 0.51 7.06 -2.38
CA GLN A 57 0.96 6.53 -1.09
C GLN A 57 1.81 7.57 -0.33
N ALA A 58 1.92 7.39 0.98
CA ALA A 58 2.83 8.21 1.80
C ALA A 58 4.29 7.80 1.52
N ASN A 59 5.06 8.73 0.95
CA ASN A 59 6.48 8.55 0.71
C ASN A 59 7.27 8.81 2.01
N ALA A 60 8.39 8.13 2.20
CA ALA A 60 9.33 8.35 3.29
C ALA A 60 10.75 8.34 2.73
N ILE A 61 11.14 9.49 2.18
CA ILE A 61 12.34 9.61 1.35
C ILE A 61 13.56 9.80 2.24
N THR A 62 14.53 8.90 2.12
CA THR A 62 15.85 9.03 2.72
C THR A 62 16.89 9.26 1.63
N VAL A 63 17.61 10.38 1.72
CA VAL A 63 18.67 10.74 0.77
C VAL A 63 20.02 10.66 1.48
N THR A 64 20.90 9.78 1.00
CA THR A 64 22.27 9.63 1.51
C THR A 64 23.27 10.06 0.45
N ARG A 65 24.24 10.90 0.80
CA ARG A 65 25.33 11.30 -0.11
C ARG A 65 26.67 10.76 0.40
N SER A 66 27.44 10.14 -0.48
CA SER A 66 28.84 9.77 -0.26
C SER A 66 29.67 10.15 -1.49
N GLY A 67 30.42 11.25 -1.38
CA GLY A 67 31.10 11.87 -2.52
C GLY A 67 30.14 12.11 -3.68
N ARG A 68 30.49 11.57 -4.87
CA ARG A 68 29.70 11.68 -6.11
C ARG A 68 28.46 10.78 -6.18
N VAL A 69 28.22 9.98 -5.15
CA VAL A 69 27.14 9.00 -5.12
C VAL A 69 26.02 9.51 -4.22
N VAL A 70 24.81 9.50 -4.75
CA VAL A 70 23.57 9.75 -4.01
C VAL A 70 22.74 8.48 -4.02
N VAL A 71 22.36 7.99 -2.84
CA VAL A 71 21.41 6.90 -2.69
C VAL A 71 20.09 7.50 -2.25
N ILE A 72 19.03 7.20 -2.99
CA ILE A 72 17.66 7.58 -2.67
C ILE A 72 16.91 6.31 -2.35
N ASP A 73 16.29 6.31 -1.18
CA ASP A 73 15.48 5.24 -0.63
C ASP A 73 14.10 5.81 -0.30
N ASP A 74 13.07 5.03 -0.53
CA ASP A 74 11.68 5.42 -0.28
C ASP A 74 10.87 4.19 0.17
N LYS A 75 9.60 4.38 0.54
CA LYS A 75 8.66 3.28 0.77
C LYS A 75 8.00 2.81 -0.52
N VAL A 76 7.96 3.66 -1.54
CA VAL A 76 7.36 3.34 -2.84
C VAL A 76 8.44 2.87 -3.80
N THR A 77 8.06 2.05 -4.78
CA THR A 77 8.99 1.61 -5.83
C THR A 77 9.56 2.82 -6.57
N ILE A 78 10.88 2.82 -6.77
CA ILE A 78 11.60 3.84 -7.54
C ILE A 78 12.13 3.19 -8.83
N LYS A 79 11.88 3.85 -9.96
CA LYS A 79 12.48 3.51 -11.26
C LYS A 79 13.78 4.31 -11.44
N PRO A 80 14.91 3.64 -11.71
CA PRO A 80 16.15 4.33 -12.03
C PRO A 80 16.06 4.94 -13.44
N GLY A 81 16.27 6.25 -13.52
CA GLY A 81 16.49 7.00 -14.73
C GLY A 81 17.98 7.14 -15.06
N ARG A 82 18.32 8.12 -15.92
CA ARG A 82 19.69 8.33 -16.39
C ARG A 82 20.66 8.55 -15.23
N GLY A 83 21.81 7.87 -15.26
CA GLY A 83 22.86 8.00 -14.24
C GLY A 83 22.52 7.35 -12.89
N CYS A 84 21.35 6.71 -12.77
CA CYS A 84 20.94 5.99 -11.59
C CYS A 84 20.83 4.48 -11.87
N LYS A 85 21.10 3.66 -10.86
CA LYS A 85 20.98 2.20 -10.90
C LYS A 85 20.28 1.70 -9.65
N ARG A 86 19.58 0.58 -9.76
CA ARG A 86 18.95 -0.07 -8.60
C ARG A 86 20.02 -0.57 -7.63
N VAL A 87 19.77 -0.44 -6.33
CA VAL A 87 20.65 -0.99 -5.29
C VAL A 87 20.27 -2.45 -5.06
N GLY A 88 21.05 -3.38 -5.63
CA GLY A 88 20.76 -4.81 -5.55
C GLY A 88 19.38 -5.15 -6.11
N SER A 89 18.62 -5.95 -5.38
CA SER A 89 17.24 -6.36 -5.75
C SER A 89 16.16 -5.44 -5.16
N ASP A 90 16.55 -4.40 -4.44
CA ASP A 90 15.60 -3.52 -3.75
C ASP A 90 14.92 -2.55 -4.73
N LYS A 91 13.59 -2.64 -4.82
CA LYS A 91 12.80 -1.85 -5.74
C LYS A 91 12.59 -0.41 -5.28
N THR A 92 12.81 -0.11 -4.01
CA THR A 92 12.61 1.23 -3.44
C THR A 92 13.93 2.00 -3.31
N ARG A 93 15.06 1.39 -3.68
CA ARG A 93 16.39 1.98 -3.54
C ARG A 93 17.12 2.14 -4.86
N VAL A 94 17.61 3.35 -5.10
CA VAL A 94 18.39 3.69 -6.28
C VAL A 94 19.65 4.47 -5.91
N LYS A 95 20.73 4.16 -6.61
CA LYS A 95 22.03 4.80 -6.53
C LYS A 95 22.26 5.64 -7.78
N CYS A 96 22.30 6.95 -7.63
CA CYS A 96 22.64 7.92 -8.65
C CYS A 96 24.12 8.32 -8.52
N THR A 97 24.84 8.31 -9.63
CA THR A 97 26.25 8.73 -9.66
C THR A 97 26.40 9.96 -10.54
N THR A 98 26.78 11.08 -9.94
CA THR A 98 27.00 12.35 -10.65
C THR A 98 28.46 12.47 -11.10
N THR A 99 28.73 13.33 -12.08
CA THR A 99 30.10 13.53 -12.60
C THR A 99 30.97 14.34 -11.63
N SER A 100 30.35 15.25 -10.89
CA SER A 100 30.95 16.10 -9.86
C SER A 100 30.23 15.92 -8.52
N ASN A 101 30.74 16.54 -7.44
CA ASN A 101 30.13 16.40 -6.13
C ASN A 101 28.70 17.00 -6.14
N PRO A 102 27.66 16.24 -5.78
CA PRO A 102 26.28 16.69 -5.88
C PRO A 102 26.00 17.74 -4.81
N ALA A 103 25.53 18.89 -5.28
CA ALA A 103 25.19 20.05 -4.47
C ALA A 103 23.68 20.13 -4.21
N LEU A 104 22.87 19.49 -5.05
CA LEU A 104 21.41 19.59 -4.97
C LEU A 104 20.71 18.28 -5.34
N VAL A 105 19.72 17.91 -4.54
CA VAL A 105 18.70 16.91 -4.88
C VAL A 105 17.36 17.62 -4.87
N THR A 106 16.59 17.53 -5.95
CA THR A 106 15.31 18.25 -6.13
C THR A 106 14.20 17.31 -6.49
#